data_AF-A0A2A2LS86-F1
#
_entry.id   AF-A0A2A2LS86-F1
#
_cell.length_a   1.000
_cell.length_b   1.000
_cell.length_c   1.000
_cell.angle_alpha   90.00
_cell.angle_beta   90.00
_cell.angle_gamma   90.00
#
_symmetry.space_group_name_H-M   'P 1'
#
loop_
_entity.id
_entity.type
_entity.pdbx_description
1 polymer ?
#
loop_
_entity_poly.entity_id
_entity_poly.type
_entity_poly.pdbx_seq_one_letter_code
_entity_poly.pdbx_strand_id
1 'polypeptide(L)'
;MDDEDGDGKDIAMNSDSEEESTRLDSSNLSPTICKEGIGNPLEELLNNVASGWKYHVSNTDPVKQDWLKLDNATTIICGHMSGKDASSKTKDCGHLPSFWK
;
A
#
# COMPACT_ATOMS: atom_id res chain seq x y z
N MET A 1 16.21 -59.06 -20.57
CA MET A 1 16.49 -58.41 -19.28
C MET A 1 17.41 -57.26 -19.63
N ASP A 2 17.19 -56.12 -18.98
CA ASP A 2 17.77 -54.80 -19.25
C ASP A 2 17.06 -54.03 -20.39
N ASP A 3 16.56 -52.81 -20.29
CA ASP A 3 16.10 -51.93 -19.19
C ASP A 3 15.28 -50.80 -19.85
N GLU A 4 14.48 -50.09 -19.06
CA GLU A 4 13.65 -48.92 -19.39
C GLU A 4 14.50 -47.78 -20.04
N ASP A 5 13.98 -46.77 -20.75
CA ASP A 5 13.12 -45.70 -20.23
C ASP A 5 12.66 -44.77 -21.36
N GLY A 6 11.43 -44.28 -21.23
CA GLY A 6 10.86 -43.28 -22.11
C GLY A 6 11.44 -41.89 -21.83
N ASP A 7 11.98 -41.26 -22.87
CA ASP A 7 12.40 -39.86 -22.83
C ASP A 7 11.14 -38.97 -22.85
N GLY A 8 10.58 -38.77 -21.65
CA GLY A 8 9.59 -37.75 -21.36
C GLY A 8 10.22 -36.40 -21.61
N LYS A 9 9.74 -35.70 -22.64
CA LYS A 9 10.18 -34.36 -22.97
C LYS A 9 9.64 -33.38 -21.92
N ASP A 10 10.41 -33.12 -20.89
CA ASP A 10 10.12 -32.06 -19.90
C ASP A 10 10.02 -30.71 -20.62
N ILE A 11 8.82 -30.15 -20.57
CA ILE A 11 8.55 -28.79 -20.98
C ILE A 11 9.18 -27.89 -19.92
N ALA A 12 10.34 -27.31 -20.24
CA ALA A 12 10.91 -26.22 -19.46
C ALA A 12 9.94 -25.02 -19.51
N MET A 13 9.03 -24.94 -18.54
CA MET A 13 8.29 -23.72 -18.25
C MET A 13 9.29 -22.74 -17.63
N ASN A 14 9.87 -21.89 -18.47
CA ASN A 14 10.58 -20.71 -17.99
C ASN A 14 9.54 -19.70 -17.51
N SER A 15 8.97 -19.95 -16.33
CA SER A 15 8.34 -18.92 -15.52
C SER A 15 9.46 -18.13 -14.86
N ASP A 16 10.06 -17.21 -15.63
CA ASP A 16 10.56 -15.97 -15.05
C ASP A 16 9.32 -15.19 -14.57
N SER A 17 8.71 -15.70 -13.50
CA SER A 17 8.04 -14.83 -12.57
C SER A 17 9.16 -14.02 -11.95
N GLU A 18 9.42 -12.87 -12.56
CA GLU A 18 9.94 -11.70 -11.88
C GLU A 18 8.96 -11.42 -10.72
N GLU A 19 9.07 -12.22 -9.66
CA GLU A 19 8.75 -11.75 -8.34
C GLU A 19 9.77 -10.64 -8.08
N GLU A 20 9.41 -9.46 -8.52
CA GLU A 20 9.88 -8.21 -7.95
C GLU A 20 9.39 -8.17 -6.50
N SER A 21 9.91 -9.09 -5.69
CA SER A 21 10.04 -8.93 -4.25
C SER A 21 11.02 -7.79 -4.09
N THR A 22 10.50 -6.56 -4.23
CA THR A 22 11.13 -5.37 -3.69
C THR A 22 11.34 -5.65 -2.20
N ARG A 23 12.49 -6.20 -1.87
CA ARG A 23 13.02 -6.17 -0.52
C ARG A 23 13.19 -4.68 -0.26
N LEU A 24 12.14 -4.08 0.30
CA LEU A 24 12.14 -2.71 0.78
C LEU A 24 13.33 -2.63 1.72
N ASP A 25 14.42 -2.07 1.19
CA ASP A 25 15.64 -1.82 1.94
C ASP A 25 15.18 -1.03 3.17
N SER A 26 15.20 -1.70 4.34
CA SER A 26 14.58 -1.20 5.56
C SER A 26 15.33 0.00 6.15
N SER A 27 16.33 0.49 5.41
CA SER A 27 17.14 1.65 5.69
C SER A 27 16.40 2.93 5.24
N ASN A 28 15.42 3.34 6.06
CA ASN A 28 14.66 4.59 5.95
C ASN A 28 13.67 4.63 4.77
N LEU A 29 12.55 3.91 4.91
CA LEU A 29 11.40 4.11 4.03
C LEU A 29 10.94 5.57 4.14
N SER A 30 10.96 6.30 3.03
CA SER A 30 10.46 7.68 2.95
C SER A 30 9.00 7.72 3.43
N PRO A 31 8.56 8.77 4.16
CA PRO A 31 7.18 8.86 4.62
C PRO A 31 6.19 8.79 3.46
N THR A 32 6.58 9.31 2.30
CA THR A 32 5.81 9.26 1.05
C THR A 32 5.62 7.83 0.58
N ILE A 33 6.70 7.05 0.48
CA ILE A 33 6.66 5.66 0.01
C ILE A 33 5.84 4.80 0.98
N CYS A 34 5.96 5.05 2.29
CA CYS A 34 5.09 4.41 3.28
C CYS A 34 3.62 4.72 3.04
N LYS A 35 3.28 6.00 2.86
CA LYS A 35 1.89 6.44 2.72
C LYS A 35 1.27 5.89 1.43
N GLU A 36 2.03 5.86 0.34
CA GLU A 36 1.62 5.22 -0.92
C GLU A 36 1.45 3.71 -0.77
N GLY A 37 2.37 3.03 -0.06
CA GLY A 37 2.30 1.59 0.22
C GLY A 37 1.09 1.17 1.05
N ILE A 38 0.51 2.07 1.85
CA ILE A 38 -0.74 1.82 2.59
C ILE A 38 -1.96 2.27 1.79
N GLY A 39 -1.88 3.44 1.15
CA GLY A 39 -3.00 4.06 0.46
C GLY A 39 -3.42 3.32 -0.81
N ASN A 40 -2.47 2.86 -1.63
CA ASN A 40 -2.80 2.21 -2.90
C ASN A 40 -3.54 0.88 -2.70
N PRO A 41 -3.08 -0.05 -1.83
CA PRO A 41 -3.82 -1.29 -1.58
C PRO A 41 -5.19 -1.04 -0.94
N LEU A 42 -5.31 -0.01 -0.08
CA LEU A 42 -6.59 0.36 0.51
C LEU A 42 -7.58 0.86 -0.55
N GLU A 43 -7.12 1.70 -1.48
CA GLU A 43 -7.94 2.19 -2.58
C GLU A 43 -8.42 1.04 -3.48
N GLU A 44 -7.53 0.12 -3.85
CA GLU A 44 -7.88 -1.07 -4.64
C GLU A 44 -8.92 -1.94 -3.91
N LEU A 45 -8.71 -2.18 -2.61
CA LEU A 45 -9.67 -2.94 -1.79
C LEU A 45 -11.04 -2.26 -1.76
N LEU A 46 -11.09 -0.95 -1.52
CA LEU A 46 -12.35 -0.22 -1.42
C LEU A 46 -13.07 -0.12 -2.77
N ASN A 47 -12.33 -0.02 -3.88
CA ASN A 47 -12.90 -0.09 -5.22
C ASN A 47 -13.58 -1.45 -5.48
N ASN A 48 -13.05 -2.54 -4.92
CA ASN A 48 -13.66 -3.88 -5.02
C ASN A 48 -14.86 -4.08 -4.08
N VAL A 49 -14.82 -3.50 -2.88
CA VAL A 49 -15.88 -3.67 -1.86
C VAL A 49 -17.08 -2.76 -2.12
N ALA A 50 -16.85 -1.51 -2.51
CA ALA A 50 -17.89 -0.51 -2.68
C ALA A 50 -17.55 0.46 -3.81
N SER A 51 -18.19 0.25 -4.97
CA SER A 51 -18.10 1.21 -6.07
C SER A 51 -18.55 2.60 -5.63
N GLY A 52 -17.72 3.62 -5.83
CA GLY A 52 -18.05 4.99 -5.44
C GLY A 52 -17.81 5.34 -3.98
N TRP A 53 -17.05 4.53 -3.23
CA TRP A 53 -16.66 4.83 -1.83
C TRP A 53 -16.10 6.25 -1.66
N LYS A 54 -15.36 6.77 -2.65
CA LYS A 54 -14.81 8.14 -2.64
C LYS A 54 -15.92 9.20 -2.49
N TYR A 55 -17.07 9.01 -3.13
CA TYR A 55 -18.23 9.89 -2.97
C TYR A 55 -18.77 9.82 -1.54
N HIS A 56 -18.96 8.61 -1.00
CA HIS A 56 -19.46 8.44 0.36
C HIS A 56 -18.54 9.07 1.42
N VAL A 57 -17.21 8.89 1.27
CA VAL A 57 -16.21 9.56 2.12
C VAL A 57 -16.30 11.08 2.02
N SER A 58 -16.56 11.62 0.83
CA SER A 58 -16.61 13.07 0.58
C SER A 58 -17.91 13.73 1.07
N ASN A 59 -19.02 12.98 1.04
CA ASN A 59 -20.37 13.52 1.19
C ASN A 59 -21.10 13.05 2.46
N THR A 60 -20.51 12.14 3.24
CA THR A 60 -21.11 11.63 4.48
C THR A 60 -20.22 12.03 5.66
N ASP A 61 -20.66 12.99 6.47
CA ASP A 61 -19.84 13.59 7.52
C ASP A 61 -19.20 12.56 8.49
N PRO A 62 -19.92 11.56 9.03
CA PRO A 62 -19.30 10.53 9.85
C PRO A 62 -18.18 9.78 9.13
N VAL A 63 -18.40 9.40 7.86
CA VAL A 63 -17.41 8.67 7.04
C VAL A 63 -16.20 9.55 6.77
N LYS A 64 -16.41 10.84 6.49
CA LYS A 64 -15.34 11.82 6.32
C LYS A 64 -14.47 11.94 7.56
N GLN A 65 -15.08 12.01 8.74
CA GLN A 65 -14.35 12.09 10.01
C GLN A 65 -13.52 10.83 10.27
N ASP A 66 -14.08 9.65 10.01
CA ASP A 66 -13.35 8.39 10.19
C ASP A 66 -12.22 8.22 9.16
N TRP A 67 -12.42 8.66 7.91
CA TRP A 67 -11.38 8.70 6.90
C TRP A 67 -10.21 9.62 7.31
N LEU A 68 -10.50 10.81 7.86
CA LEU A 68 -9.47 11.72 8.37
C LEU A 68 -8.66 11.11 9.52
N LYS A 69 -9.29 10.33 10.41
CA LYS A 69 -8.58 9.60 11.47
C LYS A 69 -7.62 8.57 10.90
N LEU A 70 -8.06 7.83 9.88
CA LEU A 70 -7.24 6.84 9.18
C LEU A 70 -6.02 7.50 8.49
N ASP A 71 -6.24 8.60 7.78
CA ASP A 71 -5.16 9.34 7.11
C ASP A 71 -4.15 9.91 8.12
N ASN A 72 -4.63 10.44 9.25
CA ASN A 72 -3.77 10.93 10.32
C ASN A 72 -2.94 9.80 10.94
N ALA A 73 -3.56 8.65 11.23
CA ALA A 73 -2.85 7.48 11.75
C ALA A 73 -1.75 7.01 10.79
N THR A 74 -2.08 6.94 9.49
CA THR A 74 -1.12 6.58 8.43
C THR A 74 0.05 7.58 8.41
N THR A 75 -0.25 8.88 8.49
CA THR A 75 0.77 9.94 8.51
C THR A 75 1.69 9.82 9.73
N ILE A 76 1.15 9.51 10.91
CA ILE A 76 1.94 9.31 12.14
C ILE A 76 2.86 8.10 12.01
N ILE A 77 2.34 6.97 11.53
CA ILE A 77 3.11 5.73 11.33
C ILE A 77 4.25 5.99 10.35
N CYS A 78 3.93 6.54 9.18
CA CYS A 78 4.91 6.83 8.14
C CYS A 78 5.94 7.88 8.55
N GLY A 79 5.55 8.86 9.39
CA GLY A 79 6.47 9.84 9.97
C GLY A 79 7.47 9.24 10.96
N HIS A 80 7.04 8.25 11.77
CA HIS A 80 7.91 7.55 12.71
C HIS A 80 8.96 6.68 12.01
N MET A 81 8.59 6.03 10.90
CA MET A 81 9.51 5.14 10.18
C MET A 81 10.68 5.86 9.51
N SER A 82 10.58 7.17 9.29
CA SER A 82 11.66 7.96 8.69
C SER A 82 12.64 8.57 9.70
N GLY A 83 12.67 8.06 10.94
CA GLY A 83 13.66 8.47 11.95
C GLY A 83 13.52 9.91 12.43
N LYS A 84 12.40 10.58 12.13
CA LYS A 84 12.09 11.88 12.70
C LYS A 84 11.43 11.65 14.05
N ASP A 85 12.24 11.72 15.11
CA ASP A 85 11.76 11.78 16.48
C ASP A 85 10.59 12.77 16.58
N ALA A 86 9.51 12.31 17.20
CA ALA A 86 8.24 13.00 17.35
C ALA A 86 8.39 14.30 18.18
N SER A 87 8.95 15.33 17.58
CA SER A 87 9.00 16.68 18.12
C SER A 87 8.82 17.71 17.01
N SER A 88 7.71 17.64 16.29
CA SER A 88 7.14 18.82 15.62
C SER A 88 5.63 18.75 15.63
N LYS A 89 5.11 19.39 16.68
CA LYS A 89 3.78 20.00 16.84
C LYS A 89 2.78 19.71 15.72
N THR A 90 1.75 18.97 16.11
CA THR A 90 0.41 19.02 15.53
C THR A 90 -0.04 20.46 15.31
N LYS A 91 -0.14 20.86 14.04
CA LYS A 91 -1.05 21.89 13.52
C LYS A 91 -0.87 21.96 12.01
N ASP A 92 -1.49 21.03 11.30
CA ASP A 92 -1.98 21.32 9.95
C ASP A 92 -3.29 20.56 9.73
N CYS A 93 -4.37 21.15 10.23
CA CYS A 93 -5.73 20.79 9.83
C CYS A 93 -6.08 21.63 8.59
N GLY A 94 -5.41 21.41 7.46
CA GLY A 94 -5.56 22.30 6.31
C GLY A 94 -5.19 21.73 4.94
N HIS A 95 -4.31 20.74 4.86
CA HIS A 95 -3.99 20.13 3.57
C HIS A 95 -4.87 18.91 3.28
N LEU A 96 -5.75 19.02 2.28
CA LEU A 96 -6.41 17.85 1.71
C LEU A 96 -5.31 16.88 1.23
N PRO A 97 -5.35 15.60 1.61
CA PRO A 97 -4.43 14.60 1.11
C PRO A 97 -4.39 14.60 -0.43
N SER A 98 -3.26 14.21 -1.01
CA SER A 98 -3.11 14.07 -2.47
C SER A 98 -4.12 13.10 -3.10
N PHE A 99 -4.78 12.24 -2.31
CA PHE A 99 -5.89 11.38 -2.73
C PHE A 99 -7.12 12.15 -3.25
N TRP A 100 -7.20 13.46 -3.01
CA TRP A 100 -8.36 14.30 -3.36
C TRP A 100 -8.16 15.10 -4.67
N LYS A 101 -7.07 14.86 -5.40
CA LYS A 101 -6.80 15.46 -6.71
C LYS A 101 -6.99 14.44 -7.83
#